data_AF-A0A3M5DE64-F1
#
_entry.id   AF-A0A3M5DE64-F1
#
_cell.length_a   1.000
_cell.length_b   1.000
_cell.length_c   1.000
_cell.angle_alpha   90.00
_cell.angle_beta   90.00
_cell.angle_gamma   90.00
#
_symmetry.space_group_name_H-M   'P 1'
#
loop_
_entity.id
_entity.type
_entity.pdbx_description
1 polymer ?
#
loop_
_entity_poly.entity_id
_entity_poly.type
_entity_poly.pdbx_seq_one_letter_code
_entity_poly.pdbx_strand_id
1 'polypeptide(L)'
;ALCLSFLDSDTPLWLAPGLDSPTLRANLAFHCGCPIVAEREQALFALLDEGELDDLSGFDSGSDRYPDQSCTLLIQLAGLDGGASLEWRGPGIAEVRQVALPVSAGFWAQRAARTEFPRGLDAFFAAGERILGLPRSTRVSEPVEEVA
;
A
#
# COMPACT_ATOMS: atom_id res chain seq x y z
N ALA A 1 -3.53 -13.24 5.74
CA ALA A 1 -3.34 -13.90 4.42
C ALA A 1 -2.16 -13.32 3.66
N LEU A 2 -2.13 -12.01 3.40
CA LEU A 2 -1.07 -11.36 2.61
C LEU A 2 0.35 -11.63 3.11
N CYS A 3 0.64 -11.41 4.40
CA CYS A 3 1.97 -11.65 4.95
C CYS A 3 2.46 -13.10 4.74
N LEU A 4 1.58 -14.09 4.89
CA LEU A 4 1.92 -15.50 4.68
C LEU A 4 2.09 -15.87 3.19
N SER A 5 1.57 -15.03 2.28
CA SER A 5 1.60 -15.27 0.84
C SER A 5 2.77 -14.57 0.16
N PHE A 6 3.19 -13.41 0.68
CA PHE A 6 4.20 -12.56 0.06
C PHE A 6 5.53 -12.55 0.79
N LEU A 7 5.54 -12.80 2.10
CA LEU A 7 6.75 -12.63 2.89
C LEU A 7 7.48 -13.94 3.11
N ASP A 8 8.79 -13.90 2.88
CA ASP A 8 9.74 -14.95 3.15
C ASP A 8 11.07 -14.37 3.68
N SER A 9 12.11 -15.20 3.80
CA SER A 9 13.42 -14.80 4.30
C SER A 9 14.14 -13.75 3.46
N ASP A 10 13.76 -13.58 2.20
CA ASP A 10 14.40 -12.67 1.24
C ASP A 10 13.60 -11.36 1.07
N THR A 11 12.49 -11.20 1.81
CA THR A 11 11.63 -10.00 1.74
C THR A 11 11.68 -9.19 3.05
N PRO A 12 12.57 -8.21 3.17
CA PRO A 12 12.58 -7.28 4.31
C PRO A 12 11.24 -6.56 4.50
N LEU A 13 10.75 -6.58 5.73
CA LEU A 13 9.49 -5.97 6.15
C LEU A 13 9.73 -4.81 7.10
N TRP A 14 9.13 -3.65 6.80
CA TRP A 14 8.99 -2.57 7.78
C TRP A 14 7.62 -2.66 8.47
N LEU A 15 7.58 -2.42 9.78
CA LEU A 15 6.36 -2.46 10.59
C LEU A 15 6.00 -1.06 11.09
N ALA A 16 4.75 -0.65 10.86
CA ALA A 16 4.21 0.54 11.51
C ALA A 16 4.30 0.43 13.03
N PRO A 17 4.70 1.51 13.74
CA PRO A 17 4.82 1.49 15.21
C PRO A 17 3.54 1.05 15.93
N GLY A 18 2.36 1.38 15.41
CA GLY A 18 1.06 0.96 15.96
C GLY A 18 0.79 -0.55 15.87
N LEU A 19 1.46 -1.24 14.95
CA LEU A 19 1.34 -2.69 14.74
C LEU A 19 2.49 -3.48 15.38
N ASP A 20 3.60 -2.81 15.70
CA ASP A 20 4.82 -3.45 16.18
C ASP A 20 4.69 -3.97 17.62
N SER A 21 4.30 -5.25 17.73
CA SER A 21 4.17 -5.96 18.99
C SER A 21 5.05 -7.21 19.04
N PRO A 22 5.50 -7.64 20.24
CA PRO A 22 6.27 -8.88 20.39
C PRO A 22 5.58 -10.10 19.79
N THR A 23 4.25 -10.18 19.92
CA THR A 23 3.44 -11.28 19.36
C THR A 23 3.44 -11.25 17.84
N LEU A 24 3.25 -10.09 17.21
CA LEU A 24 3.28 -9.98 15.75
C LEU A 24 4.68 -10.33 15.21
N ARG A 25 5.74 -9.79 15.82
CA ARG A 25 7.13 -10.12 15.46
C ARG A 25 7.41 -11.61 15.55
N ALA A 26 6.99 -12.27 16.64
CA ALA A 26 7.17 -13.70 16.81
C ALA A 26 6.43 -14.52 15.73
N ASN A 27 5.19 -14.14 15.40
CA ASN A 27 4.42 -14.81 14.36
C ASN A 27 5.05 -14.64 12.97
N LEU A 28 5.50 -13.44 12.63
CA LEU A 28 6.19 -13.18 11.36
C LEU A 28 7.50 -13.97 11.26
N ALA A 29 8.30 -14.00 12.33
CA ALA A 29 9.54 -14.76 12.36
C ALA A 29 9.27 -16.28 12.23
N PHE A 30 8.24 -16.80 12.90
CA PHE A 30 7.93 -18.22 12.88
C PHE A 30 7.32 -18.69 11.55
N HIS A 31 6.42 -17.91 10.97
CA HIS A 31 5.66 -18.32 9.78
C HIS A 31 6.24 -17.83 8.46
N CYS A 32 6.82 -16.63 8.42
CA CYS A 32 7.36 -16.03 7.21
C CYS A 32 8.90 -16.06 7.22
N GLY A 33 9.53 -15.94 8.39
CA GLY A 33 10.99 -15.83 8.50
C GLY A 33 11.57 -14.52 7.93
N CYS A 34 10.72 -13.54 7.62
CA CYS A 34 11.14 -12.29 7.00
C CYS A 34 11.96 -11.40 7.95
N PRO A 35 13.04 -10.77 7.48
CA PRO A 35 13.79 -9.82 8.29
C PRO A 35 12.95 -8.55 8.52
N ILE A 36 12.85 -8.11 9.77
CA ILE A 36 12.19 -6.84 10.10
C ILE A 36 13.23 -5.73 10.15
N VAL A 37 13.05 -4.71 9.33
CA VAL A 37 13.96 -3.56 9.20
C VAL A 37 13.42 -2.32 9.91
N ALA A 38 14.33 -1.46 10.38
CA ALA A 38 13.96 -0.21 11.06
C ALA A 38 13.74 0.94 10.07
N GLU A 39 14.57 1.02 9.03
CA GLU A 39 14.53 2.07 8.02
C GLU A 39 13.57 1.69 6.89
N ARG A 40 12.74 2.64 6.45
CA ARG A 40 11.73 2.43 5.41
C ARG A 40 12.36 2.12 4.04
N GLU A 41 13.55 2.66 3.78
CA GLU A 41 14.31 2.51 2.53
C GLU A 41 14.84 1.08 2.35
N GLN A 42 14.93 0.30 3.42
CA GLN A 42 15.43 -1.07 3.38
C GLN A 42 14.32 -2.11 3.15
N ALA A 43 13.06 -1.66 3.09
CA ALA A 43 11.90 -2.53 3.10
C ALA A 43 11.41 -2.86 1.68
N LEU A 44 11.25 -4.15 1.38
CA LEU A 44 10.53 -4.59 0.17
C LEU A 44 9.02 -4.62 0.40
N PHE A 45 8.59 -4.83 1.64
CA PHE A 45 7.21 -4.70 2.06
C PHE A 45 7.09 -3.80 3.29
N ALA A 46 5.98 -3.09 3.41
CA ALA A 46 5.64 -2.32 4.60
C ALA A 46 4.26 -2.75 5.11
N LEU A 47 4.15 -3.13 6.38
CA LEU A 47 2.85 -3.38 7.03
C LEU A 47 2.43 -2.13 7.80
N LEU A 48 1.37 -1.49 7.34
CA LEU A 48 0.91 -0.17 7.79
C LEU A 48 -0.48 -0.27 8.41
N ASP A 49 -0.75 0.60 9.38
CA ASP A 49 -2.11 0.93 9.82
C ASP A 49 -2.49 2.34 9.33
N GLU A 50 -3.67 2.82 9.71
CA GLU A 50 -4.17 4.15 9.35
C GLU A 50 -3.26 5.30 9.85
N GLY A 51 -2.45 5.08 10.89
CA GLY A 51 -1.60 6.11 11.50
C GLY A 51 -0.42 6.54 10.63
N GLU A 52 0.00 5.71 9.67
CA GLU A 52 1.19 5.94 8.84
C GLU A 52 0.85 6.36 7.39
N LEU A 53 -0.43 6.57 7.06
CA LEU A 53 -0.86 6.79 5.67
C LEU A 53 -0.61 8.20 5.14
N ASP A 54 -0.40 9.19 6.02
CA ASP A 54 -0.15 10.58 5.62
C ASP A 54 1.31 10.87 5.27
N ASP A 55 2.22 9.93 5.55
CA ASP A 55 3.63 10.02 5.23
C ASP A 55 4.18 8.71 4.66
N LEU A 56 4.34 8.68 3.34
CA LEU A 56 4.97 7.55 2.63
C LEU A 56 6.47 7.79 2.36
N SER A 57 7.09 8.79 3.00
CA SER A 57 8.52 9.07 2.81
C SER A 57 9.42 7.96 3.30
N GLY A 58 10.57 7.82 2.63
CA GLY A 58 11.53 6.75 2.87
C GLY A 58 11.22 5.42 2.17
N PHE A 59 9.97 5.13 1.78
CA PHE A 59 9.72 3.91 1.00
C PHE A 59 10.29 4.02 -0.41
N ASP A 60 11.06 3.00 -0.81
CA ASP A 60 11.65 2.95 -2.15
C ASP A 60 10.56 2.82 -3.22
N SER A 61 10.56 3.72 -4.19
CA SER A 61 9.61 3.70 -5.32
C SER A 61 10.15 2.91 -6.52
N GLY A 62 11.30 2.24 -6.35
CA GLY A 62 12.04 1.59 -7.41
C GLY A 62 12.78 2.58 -8.30
N SER A 63 13.43 2.03 -9.32
CA SER A 63 14.15 2.79 -10.34
C SER A 63 13.58 2.51 -11.73
N ASP A 64 13.94 3.31 -12.74
CA ASP A 64 13.50 3.06 -14.11
C ASP A 64 13.96 1.70 -14.64
N ARG A 65 15.12 1.23 -14.17
CA ARG A 65 15.71 -0.05 -14.56
C ARG A 65 15.14 -1.23 -13.78
N TYR A 66 14.80 -1.02 -12.51
CA TYR A 66 14.28 -2.03 -11.59
C TYR A 66 13.05 -1.48 -10.87
N PRO A 67 11.92 -1.26 -11.58
CA PRO A 67 10.71 -0.74 -10.96
C PRO A 67 10.09 -1.77 -10.01
N ASP A 68 10.32 -3.06 -10.26
CA ASP A 68 9.86 -4.20 -9.46
C ASP A 68 10.48 -4.25 -8.05
N GLN A 69 11.57 -3.52 -7.80
CA GLN A 69 12.22 -3.44 -6.47
C GLN A 69 11.63 -2.37 -5.55
N SER A 70 10.56 -1.69 -5.96
CA SER A 70 9.84 -0.77 -5.09
C SER A 70 9.24 -1.48 -3.87
N CYS A 71 9.09 -0.77 -2.77
CA CYS A 71 8.34 -1.22 -1.62
C CYS A 71 6.86 -1.43 -1.96
N THR A 72 6.28 -2.55 -1.53
CA THR A 72 4.83 -2.82 -1.60
C THR A 72 4.17 -2.56 -0.25
N LEU A 73 3.13 -1.73 -0.24
CA LEU A 73 2.41 -1.35 0.97
C LEU A 73 1.29 -2.35 1.29
N LEU A 74 1.30 -2.95 2.48
CA LEU A 74 0.25 -3.79 3.02
C LEU A 74 -0.47 -3.00 4.12
N ILE A 75 -1.64 -2.46 3.82
CA ILE A 75 -2.35 -1.49 4.64
C ILE A 75 -3.54 -2.15 5.32
N GLN A 76 -3.54 -2.19 6.65
CA GLN A 76 -4.66 -2.63 7.46
C GLN A 76 -5.61 -1.46 7.71
N LEU A 77 -6.86 -1.60 7.27
CA LEU A 77 -7.96 -0.65 7.53
C LEU A 77 -9.06 -1.30 8.37
N ALA A 78 -9.90 -0.48 9.00
CA ALA A 78 -11.13 -0.97 9.63
C ALA A 78 -12.19 -1.45 8.62
N GLY A 79 -12.21 -0.86 7.41
CA GLY A 79 -13.14 -1.16 6.33
C GLY A 79 -12.56 -0.79 4.96
N LEU A 80 -13.17 -1.29 3.87
CA LEU A 80 -12.79 -0.95 2.49
C LEU A 80 -13.85 -0.08 1.80
N ASP A 81 -14.68 0.59 2.59
CA ASP A 81 -15.80 1.42 2.18
C ASP A 81 -15.97 2.59 3.19
N GLY A 82 -16.85 3.53 2.88
CA GLY A 82 -17.19 4.66 3.78
C GLY A 82 -16.27 5.88 3.69
N GLY A 83 -15.29 5.90 2.77
CA GLY A 83 -14.49 7.08 2.47
C GLY A 83 -15.06 7.99 1.38
N ALA A 84 -14.25 8.94 0.92
CA ALA A 84 -14.58 9.77 -0.23
C ALA A 84 -14.62 8.91 -1.51
N SER A 85 -15.65 9.09 -2.34
CA SER A 85 -15.75 8.37 -3.61
C SER A 85 -14.73 8.92 -4.59
N LEU A 86 -13.91 8.04 -5.16
CA LEU A 86 -12.87 8.38 -6.13
C LEU A 86 -13.01 7.53 -7.39
N GLU A 87 -12.59 8.08 -8.52
CA GLU A 87 -12.53 7.42 -9.80
C GLU A 87 -11.17 6.81 -10.05
N TRP A 88 -11.16 5.50 -10.28
CA TRP A 88 -9.95 4.76 -10.61
C TRP A 88 -9.96 4.36 -12.08
N ARG A 89 -8.82 4.58 -12.76
CA ARG A 89 -8.60 4.24 -14.17
C ARG A 89 -7.20 3.64 -14.37
N GLY A 90 -7.04 2.82 -15.39
CA GLY A 90 -5.75 2.22 -15.76
C GLY A 90 -5.87 0.76 -16.20
N PRO A 91 -4.72 0.08 -16.43
CA PRO A 91 -4.72 -1.32 -16.85
C PRO A 91 -5.52 -2.20 -15.88
N GLY A 92 -6.37 -3.07 -16.42
CA GLY A 92 -7.28 -3.93 -15.63
C GLY A 92 -8.62 -3.28 -15.25
N ILE A 93 -8.83 -1.99 -15.53
CA ILE A 93 -10.10 -1.28 -15.37
C ILE A 93 -10.60 -0.89 -16.76
N ALA A 94 -11.78 -1.38 -17.16
CA ALA A 94 -12.30 -1.17 -18.52
C ALA A 94 -12.55 0.32 -18.83
N GLU A 95 -13.19 1.04 -17.90
CA GLU A 95 -13.50 2.46 -18.07
C GLU A 95 -13.19 3.25 -16.80
N VAL A 96 -14.01 3.06 -15.76
CA VAL A 96 -13.90 3.67 -14.43
C VAL A 96 -14.32 2.66 -13.38
N ARG A 97 -13.64 2.67 -12.25
CA ARG A 97 -14.11 2.03 -11.03
C ARG A 97 -14.31 3.09 -9.95
N GLN A 98 -15.52 3.19 -9.42
CA GLN A 98 -15.79 4.00 -8.22
C GLN A 98 -15.34 3.21 -6.99
N VAL A 99 -14.50 3.82 -6.16
CA VAL A 99 -13.95 3.22 -4.94
C VAL A 99 -13.97 4.26 -3.83
N ALA A 100 -14.43 3.87 -2.64
CA ALA A 100 -14.59 4.76 -1.49
C ALA A 100 -13.82 4.24 -0.26
N LEU A 101 -12.50 4.12 -0.37
CA LEU A 101 -11.66 3.68 0.75
C LEU A 101 -11.59 4.76 1.85
N PRO A 102 -11.67 4.39 3.14
CA PRO A 102 -11.59 5.33 4.26
C PRO A 102 -10.13 5.75 4.53
N VAL A 103 -9.47 6.31 3.52
CA VAL A 103 -8.10 6.84 3.61
C VAL A 103 -8.11 8.34 3.31
N SER A 104 -7.20 9.07 3.95
CA SER A 104 -7.12 10.52 3.85
C SER A 104 -6.76 10.98 2.43
N ALA A 105 -7.07 12.24 2.10
CA ALA A 105 -6.56 12.89 0.90
C ALA A 105 -5.01 12.95 0.89
N GLY A 106 -4.39 12.98 2.08
CA GLY A 106 -2.94 12.97 2.26
C GLY A 106 -2.28 11.73 1.65
N PHE A 107 -2.84 10.54 1.90
CA PHE A 107 -2.37 9.30 1.30
C PHE A 107 -2.33 9.36 -0.23
N TRP A 108 -3.42 9.83 -0.86
CA TRP A 108 -3.51 9.93 -2.31
C TRP A 108 -2.48 10.89 -2.88
N ALA A 109 -2.27 12.04 -2.23
CA ALA A 109 -1.25 13.01 -2.61
C ALA A 109 0.17 12.43 -2.46
N GLN A 110 0.47 11.75 -1.36
CA GLN A 110 1.79 11.12 -1.11
C GLN A 110 2.09 10.02 -2.13
N ARG A 111 1.10 9.19 -2.48
CA ARG A 111 1.24 8.15 -3.49
C ARG A 111 1.43 8.76 -4.88
N ALA A 112 0.64 9.77 -5.24
CA ALA A 112 0.77 10.47 -6.52
C ALA A 112 2.15 11.12 -6.66
N ALA A 113 2.66 11.78 -5.62
CA ALA A 113 3.98 12.41 -5.62
C ALA A 113 5.16 11.43 -5.80
N ARG A 114 4.94 10.15 -5.50
CA ARG A 114 5.92 9.06 -5.67
C ARG A 114 5.76 8.27 -6.96
N THR A 115 4.69 8.54 -7.72
CA THR A 115 4.39 7.80 -8.94
C THR A 115 4.99 8.54 -10.13
N GLU A 116 6.12 8.03 -10.61
CA GLU A 116 6.78 8.47 -11.85
C GLU A 116 6.98 7.22 -12.71
N PHE A 117 5.93 6.84 -13.45
CA PHE A 117 5.90 5.54 -14.13
C PHE A 117 7.16 5.30 -14.99
N PRO A 118 7.88 4.17 -14.81
CA PRO A 118 7.42 2.92 -14.16
C PRO A 118 7.60 2.85 -12.63
N ARG A 119 8.19 3.87 -12.00
CA ARG A 119 8.41 3.95 -10.56
C ARG A 119 7.11 4.29 -9.82
N GLY A 120 7.02 3.85 -8.58
CA GLY A 120 5.88 4.09 -7.70
C GLY A 120 5.66 2.96 -6.70
N LEU A 121 4.69 3.16 -5.82
CA LEU A 121 4.33 2.20 -4.77
C LEU A 121 3.05 1.46 -5.16
N ASP A 122 3.10 0.14 -5.10
CA ASP A 122 1.91 -0.71 -5.16
C ASP A 122 1.34 -0.85 -3.73
N ALA A 123 0.02 -0.97 -3.63
CA ALA A 123 -0.64 -1.08 -2.33
C ALA A 123 -1.71 -2.19 -2.31
N PHE A 124 -1.82 -2.88 -1.18
CA PHE A 124 -2.93 -3.76 -0.85
C PHE A 124 -3.60 -3.25 0.42
N PHE A 125 -4.90 -3.01 0.35
CA PHE A 125 -5.72 -2.64 1.51
C PHE A 125 -6.47 -3.89 1.99
N ALA A 126 -6.42 -4.17 3.28
CA ALA A 126 -7.09 -5.30 3.90
C ALA A 126 -8.02 -4.84 5.03
N ALA A 127 -9.23 -5.40 5.09
CA ALA A 127 -10.15 -5.25 6.21
C ALA A 127 -10.94 -6.55 6.42
N GLY A 128 -10.70 -7.22 7.56
CA GLY A 128 -11.21 -8.58 7.80
C GLY A 128 -10.72 -9.55 6.72
N GLU A 129 -11.67 -10.18 6.02
CA GLU A 129 -11.38 -11.13 4.93
C GLU A 129 -11.37 -10.48 3.54
N ARG A 130 -11.61 -9.16 3.45
CA ARG A 130 -11.63 -8.44 2.17
C ARG A 130 -10.26 -7.83 1.88
N ILE A 131 -9.86 -7.90 0.61
CA ILE A 131 -8.62 -7.31 0.10
C ILE A 131 -8.93 -6.50 -1.15
N LEU A 132 -8.28 -5.36 -1.29
CA LEU A 132 -8.27 -4.55 -2.50
C LEU A 132 -6.83 -4.23 -2.90
N GLY A 133 -6.46 -4.55 -4.14
CA GLY A 133 -5.14 -4.20 -4.70
C GLY A 133 -5.20 -2.92 -5.53
N LEU A 134 -4.18 -2.08 -5.39
CA LEU A 134 -3.98 -0.83 -6.12
C LEU A 134 -2.56 -0.81 -6.72
N PRO A 135 -2.42 -1.23 -7.99
CA PRO A 135 -1.16 -1.09 -8.71
C PRO A 135 -0.75 0.38 -8.87
N ARG A 136 0.54 0.68 -8.92
CA ARG A 136 1.11 2.02 -9.13
C ARG A 136 0.64 2.70 -10.41
N SER A 137 0.28 1.92 -11.44
CA SER A 137 -0.23 2.42 -12.71
C SER A 137 -1.68 2.90 -12.65
N THR A 138 -2.41 2.57 -11.59
CA THR A 138 -3.78 3.04 -11.38
C THR A 138 -3.79 4.52 -11.03
N ARG A 139 -4.47 5.29 -11.88
CA ARG A 139 -4.75 6.71 -11.71
C ARG A 139 -5.98 6.86 -10.84
N VAL A 140 -5.88 7.73 -9.85
CA VAL A 140 -6.94 8.02 -8.88
C VAL A 140 -7.23 9.51 -8.97
N SER A 141 -8.50 9.86 -9.18
CA SER A 141 -8.96 11.24 -9.25
C SER A 141 -10.30 11.40 -8.54
N GLU A 142 -10.63 12.64 -8.17
CA GLU A 142 -11.99 12.97 -7.76
C GLU A 142 -12.97 12.74 -8.93
N PRO A 143 -14.23 12.35 -8.65
CA PRO A 143 -15.26 12.27 -9.67
C PRO A 143 -15.46 13.63 -10.32
N VAL A 144 -15.52 13.66 -11.66
CA VAL A 144 -15.84 14.90 -12.37
C VAL A 144 -17.35 15.08 -12.29
N GLU A 145 -17.82 16.07 -11.54
CA GLU A 145 -19.22 16.52 -11.64
C GLU A 145 -19.41 17.19 -13.01
N GLU A 146 -20.12 16.54 -13.93
CA GLU A 146 -20.67 17.23 -15.09
C GLU A 146 -21.74 18.21 -14.60
N VAL A 147 -21.41 19.50 -14.63
CA VAL A 147 -22.38 20.58 -14.40
C VAL A 147 -23.33 20.58 -15.60
N ALA A 148 -24.56 20.10 -15.38
CA ALA A 148 -25.67 20.17 -16.33
C ALA A 148 -26.27 21.57 -16.44
#